data_AF-A0A7W9TRE4-F1
#
_entry.id   AF-A0A7W9TRE4-F1
#
_cell.length_a   1.000
_cell.length_b   1.000
_cell.length_c   1.000
_cell.angle_alpha   90.00
_cell.angle_beta   90.00
_cell.angle_gamma   90.00
#
_symmetry.space_group_name_H-M   'P 1'
#
loop_
_entity.id
_entity.type
_entity.pdbx_description
1 polymer ?
#
loop_
_entity_poly.entity_id
_entity_poly.type
_entity_poly.pdbx_seq_one_letter_code
_entity_poly.pdbx_strand_id
1 'polypeptide(L)'
;MLMVLSPAKKLDYDSPVRTTLQSQPVFPEQTRELAGILRTLSADDLAALMGLSDALARLNAQRYAAWVDAPDARHARQAVLAFNGDVYEGLRAAELSDARLAWAQDHLAILSGLYGVLRPLDLIQPHRLEMGTRLRTGRGATLYAWWGDRIARELNRRLDALPGERILLNLASGEYFKSVDRRALDARVVECVFQDEKNGAWKVVSFHAKRARGLMARHVIDHGIDAVAGLRDFAAEGYAYAPRESTADRLVFRRPA
;
A
#
# COMPACT_ATOMS: atom_id res chain seq x y z
N MET A 1 -8.06 -14.58 -3.67
CA MET A 1 -6.87 -13.73 -3.99
C MET A 1 -6.83 -12.46 -3.12
N LEU A 2 -5.64 -12.08 -2.64
CA LEU A 2 -5.35 -10.86 -1.86
C LEU A 2 -4.42 -9.95 -2.66
N MET A 3 -4.71 -8.66 -2.75
CA MET A 3 -3.84 -7.65 -3.38
C MET A 3 -2.96 -6.95 -2.35
N VAL A 4 -1.75 -6.55 -2.74
CA VAL A 4 -0.91 -5.64 -1.93
C VAL A 4 -0.57 -4.37 -2.72
N LEU A 5 -0.75 -3.22 -2.09
CA LEU A 5 -0.35 -1.90 -2.60
C LEU A 5 0.72 -1.25 -1.73
N SER A 6 1.46 -0.33 -2.34
CA SER A 6 2.27 0.63 -1.59
C SER A 6 1.40 1.74 -0.98
N PRO A 7 1.83 2.37 0.12
CA PRO A 7 1.21 3.58 0.63
C PRO A 7 1.58 4.78 -0.25
N ALA A 8 1.01 5.94 0.06
CA ALA A 8 1.41 7.21 -0.55
C ALA A 8 2.09 8.14 0.47
N LYS A 9 2.93 9.04 -0.05
CA LYS A 9 3.64 10.05 0.77
C LYS A 9 2.75 11.24 1.14
N LYS A 10 1.83 11.62 0.25
CA LYS A 10 0.83 12.64 0.55
C LYS A 10 -0.38 11.96 1.18
N LEU A 11 -1.01 12.68 2.10
CA LEU A 11 -2.23 12.24 2.76
C LEU A 11 -3.29 13.32 2.62
N ASP A 12 -4.55 12.91 2.49
CA ASP A 12 -5.71 13.77 2.43
C ASP A 12 -6.58 13.52 3.67
N TYR A 13 -6.70 14.56 4.51
CA TYR A 13 -7.59 14.57 5.68
C TYR A 13 -8.71 15.62 5.55
N ASP A 14 -8.77 16.32 4.43
CA ASP A 14 -9.64 17.48 4.24
C ASP A 14 -10.87 17.13 3.38
N SER A 15 -10.72 16.26 2.39
CA SER A 15 -11.83 15.85 1.52
C SER A 15 -12.95 15.16 2.30
N PRO A 16 -14.24 15.34 1.93
CA PRO A 16 -15.34 14.70 2.63
C PRO A 16 -15.27 13.17 2.53
N VAL A 17 -15.57 12.49 3.64
CA VAL A 17 -15.67 11.01 3.71
C VAL A 17 -17.13 10.62 3.78
N ARG A 18 -17.61 9.83 2.82
CA ARG A 18 -19.03 9.43 2.73
C ARG A 18 -19.36 8.19 3.56
N THR A 19 -18.40 7.28 3.74
CA THR A 19 -18.62 6.03 4.47
C THR A 19 -18.41 6.23 5.98
N THR A 20 -19.15 5.49 6.78
CA THR A 20 -18.90 5.37 8.23
C THR A 20 -18.15 4.08 8.58
N LEU A 21 -17.92 3.19 7.59
CA LEU A 21 -17.21 1.96 7.78
C LEU A 21 -15.76 2.24 8.15
N GLN A 22 -15.30 1.60 9.22
CA GLN A 22 -13.94 1.77 9.73
C GLN A 22 -13.51 0.56 10.52
N SER A 23 -12.21 0.44 10.70
CA SER A 23 -11.56 -0.60 11.48
C SER A 23 -10.25 -0.08 12.06
N GLN A 24 -9.54 -0.90 12.84
CA GLN A 24 -8.30 -0.52 13.51
C GLN A 24 -7.09 -1.29 12.95
N PRO A 25 -5.91 -0.66 12.86
CA PRO A 25 -4.68 -1.33 12.43
C PRO A 25 -4.39 -2.61 13.23
N VAL A 26 -3.84 -3.62 12.55
CA VAL A 26 -3.60 -4.96 13.11
C VAL A 26 -2.35 -5.06 13.99
N PHE A 27 -1.47 -4.06 13.96
CA PHE A 27 -0.23 -4.01 14.75
C PHE A 27 -0.16 -2.75 15.65
N PRO A 28 -1.12 -2.55 16.57
CA PRO A 28 -1.20 -1.32 17.37
C PRO A 28 0.02 -1.12 18.27
N GLU A 29 0.56 -2.20 18.86
CA GLU A 29 1.73 -2.13 19.74
C GLU A 29 2.99 -1.70 18.98
N GLN A 30 3.28 -2.36 17.85
CA GLN A 30 4.46 -2.05 17.05
C GLN A 30 4.37 -0.65 16.43
N THR A 31 3.16 -0.24 16.04
CA THR A 31 2.91 1.13 15.56
C THR A 31 3.22 2.15 16.65
N ARG A 32 2.76 1.91 17.90
CA ARG A 32 3.03 2.79 19.04
C ARG A 32 4.51 2.87 19.37
N GLU A 33 5.24 1.75 19.34
CA GLU A 33 6.68 1.74 19.56
C GLU A 33 7.41 2.60 18.51
N LEU A 34 7.09 2.44 17.22
CA LEU A 34 7.69 3.25 16.15
C LEU A 34 7.32 4.74 16.26
N ALA A 35 6.04 5.06 16.47
CA ALA A 35 5.59 6.44 16.66
C ALA A 35 6.25 7.09 17.88
N GLY A 36 6.43 6.33 18.97
CA GLY A 36 7.13 6.75 20.17
C GLY A 36 8.58 7.14 19.91
N ILE A 37 9.32 6.35 19.11
CA ILE A 37 10.69 6.70 18.70
C ILE A 37 10.68 7.97 17.84
N LEU A 38 9.78 8.05 16.85
CA LEU A 38 9.74 9.19 15.92
C LEU A 38 9.36 10.49 16.62
N ARG A 39 8.55 10.41 17.69
CA ARG A 39 8.18 11.55 18.53
C ARG A 39 9.35 12.15 19.31
N THR A 40 10.43 11.39 19.57
CA THR A 40 11.60 11.93 20.27
C THR A 40 12.59 12.65 19.34
N LEU A 41 12.41 12.54 18.02
CA LEU A 41 13.32 13.13 17.05
C LEU A 41 12.99 14.61 16.82
N SER A 42 14.03 15.44 16.71
CA SER A 42 13.86 16.83 16.30
C SER A 42 13.42 16.92 14.83
N ALA A 43 12.97 18.11 14.40
CA ALA A 43 12.71 18.34 12.98
C ALA A 43 13.96 18.10 12.12
N ASP A 44 15.14 18.51 12.60
CA ASP A 44 16.40 18.31 11.87
C ASP A 44 16.79 16.83 11.78
N ASP A 45 16.58 16.07 12.85
CA ASP A 45 16.78 14.61 12.85
C ASP A 45 15.84 13.91 11.86
N LEU A 46 14.56 14.32 11.81
CA LEU A 46 13.58 13.80 10.85
C LEU A 46 13.93 14.18 9.42
N ALA A 47 14.42 15.41 9.19
CA ALA A 47 14.88 15.86 7.88
C ALA A 47 16.03 14.98 7.36
N ALA A 48 17.04 14.75 8.21
CA ALA A 48 18.18 13.90 7.89
C ALA A 48 17.78 12.43 7.69
N LEU A 49 16.93 11.89 8.57
CA LEU A 49 16.51 10.48 8.55
C LEU A 49 15.69 10.12 7.29
N MET A 50 14.82 11.03 6.85
CA MET A 50 13.83 10.77 5.80
C MET A 50 14.09 11.55 4.50
N GLY A 51 15.17 12.35 4.44
CA GLY A 51 15.50 13.19 3.29
C GLY A 51 14.40 14.20 2.98
N LEU A 52 13.89 14.90 4.00
CA LEU A 52 12.79 15.85 3.87
C LEU A 52 13.32 17.28 3.73
N SER A 53 12.52 18.14 3.10
CA SER A 53 12.71 19.58 3.24
C SER A 53 12.34 20.03 4.66
N ASP A 54 12.88 21.18 5.09
CA ASP A 54 12.61 21.75 6.42
C ASP A 54 11.11 21.88 6.72
N ALA A 55 10.33 22.31 5.74
CA ALA A 55 8.88 22.45 5.88
C ALA A 55 8.20 21.10 6.14
N LEU A 56 8.59 20.06 5.40
CA LEU A 56 8.06 18.70 5.61
C LEU A 56 8.55 18.08 6.91
N ALA A 57 9.78 18.37 7.32
CA ALA A 57 10.34 17.87 8.56
C ALA A 57 9.64 18.46 9.77
N ARG A 58 9.42 19.79 9.80
CA ARG A 58 8.62 20.48 10.83
C ARG A 58 7.19 19.95 10.89
N LEU A 59 6.55 19.76 9.73
CA LEU A 59 5.22 19.17 9.66
C LEU A 59 5.17 17.78 10.28
N ASN A 60 6.15 16.90 9.99
CA ASN A 60 6.14 15.55 10.55
C ASN A 60 6.53 15.52 12.03
N ALA A 61 7.40 16.41 12.50
CA ALA A 61 7.65 16.58 13.94
C ALA A 61 6.35 16.92 14.68
N GLN A 62 5.56 17.87 14.15
CA GLN A 62 4.24 18.22 14.72
C GLN A 62 3.27 17.04 14.69
N ARG A 63 3.21 16.28 13.59
CA ARG A 63 2.36 15.09 13.48
C ARG A 63 2.71 14.04 14.53
N TYR A 64 3.99 13.75 14.76
CA TYR A 64 4.41 12.79 15.78
C TYR A 64 4.20 13.32 17.21
N ALA A 65 4.35 14.63 17.43
CA ALA A 65 4.02 15.25 18.71
C ALA A 65 2.51 15.18 19.03
N ALA A 66 1.66 15.34 18.01
CA ALA A 66 0.20 15.27 18.13
C ALA A 66 -0.38 13.84 18.07
N TRP A 67 0.49 12.82 17.99
CA TRP A 67 0.06 11.43 17.86
C TRP A 67 -0.70 10.94 19.10
N VAL A 68 -1.83 10.27 18.88
CA VAL A 68 -2.65 9.66 19.94
C VAL A 68 -2.66 8.13 19.82
N ASP A 69 -2.65 7.43 20.95
CA ASP A 69 -2.51 5.96 20.95
C ASP A 69 -3.80 5.21 20.57
N ALA A 70 -4.95 5.86 20.70
CA ALA A 70 -6.27 5.31 20.36
C ALA A 70 -7.04 6.36 19.54
N PRO A 71 -6.67 6.58 18.27
CA PRO A 71 -7.32 7.58 17.44
C PRO A 71 -8.76 7.19 17.12
N ASP A 72 -9.63 8.19 17.10
CA ASP A 72 -10.95 8.11 16.50
C ASP A 72 -10.97 8.84 15.15
N ALA A 73 -12.14 8.90 14.50
CA ALA A 73 -12.32 9.56 13.21
C ALA A 73 -12.02 11.08 13.21
N ARG A 74 -11.80 11.71 14.38
CA ARG A 74 -11.39 13.12 14.46
C ARG A 74 -9.89 13.29 14.21
N HIS A 75 -9.10 12.26 14.48
CA HIS A 75 -7.64 12.28 14.40
C HIS A 75 -7.10 11.38 13.29
N ALA A 76 -7.94 10.49 12.75
CA ALA A 76 -7.57 9.49 11.79
C ALA A 76 -8.61 9.32 10.67
N ARG A 77 -8.17 8.71 9.57
CA ARG A 77 -8.99 8.42 8.40
C ARG A 77 -8.66 7.02 7.89
N GLN A 78 -9.64 6.35 7.28
CA GLN A 78 -9.46 5.06 6.62
C GLN A 78 -8.28 5.12 5.63
N ALA A 79 -7.35 4.18 5.71
CA ALA A 79 -6.10 4.18 4.94
C ALA A 79 -6.31 4.40 3.44
N VAL A 80 -7.30 3.72 2.84
CA VAL A 80 -7.59 3.82 1.40
C VAL A 80 -8.15 5.18 0.98
N LEU A 81 -8.71 5.94 1.92
CA LEU A 81 -9.26 7.28 1.72
C LEU A 81 -8.30 8.39 2.17
N ALA A 82 -7.27 8.04 2.95
CA ALA A 82 -6.26 8.97 3.45
C ALA A 82 -5.05 9.05 2.53
N PHE A 83 -4.58 7.93 1.97
CA PHE A 83 -3.44 7.97 1.06
C PHE A 83 -3.79 8.67 -0.26
N ASN A 84 -2.93 9.60 -0.67
CA ASN A 84 -3.13 10.42 -1.86
C ASN A 84 -1.87 10.43 -2.75
N GLY A 85 -2.02 10.05 -4.02
CA GLY A 85 -0.98 10.00 -5.04
C GLY A 85 -1.32 9.00 -6.15
N ASP A 86 -0.45 8.85 -7.15
CA ASP A 86 -0.74 8.15 -8.42
C ASP A 86 -1.49 6.81 -8.28
N VAL A 87 -1.08 5.94 -7.32
CA VAL A 87 -1.75 4.66 -7.05
C VAL A 87 -3.20 4.87 -6.60
N TYR A 88 -3.43 5.82 -5.70
CA TYR A 88 -4.75 6.11 -5.12
C TYR A 88 -5.62 6.94 -6.08
N GLU A 89 -5.01 7.74 -6.94
CA GLU A 89 -5.69 8.38 -8.08
C GLU A 89 -6.15 7.37 -9.13
N GLY A 90 -5.44 6.27 -9.31
CA GLY A 90 -5.91 5.15 -10.14
C GLY A 90 -6.99 4.32 -9.45
N LEU A 91 -6.87 4.11 -8.13
CA LEU A 91 -7.84 3.33 -7.35
C LEU A 91 -9.19 4.05 -7.19
N ARG A 92 -9.16 5.38 -6.97
CA ARG A 92 -10.34 6.24 -6.78
C ARG A 92 -11.30 5.69 -5.73
N ALA A 93 -10.77 5.33 -4.56
CA ALA A 93 -11.51 4.63 -3.52
C ALA A 93 -12.72 5.42 -2.96
N ALA A 94 -12.67 6.75 -3.02
CA ALA A 94 -13.78 7.61 -2.58
C ALA A 94 -15.07 7.44 -3.42
N GLU A 95 -14.97 6.81 -4.59
CA GLU A 95 -16.10 6.52 -5.47
C GLU A 95 -16.71 5.12 -5.26
N LEU A 96 -16.03 4.28 -4.48
CA LEU A 96 -16.52 2.94 -4.18
C LEU A 96 -17.74 3.03 -3.25
N SER A 97 -18.73 2.18 -3.49
CA SER A 97 -19.83 1.99 -2.54
C SER A 97 -19.34 1.32 -1.26
N ASP A 98 -20.10 1.43 -0.17
CA ASP A 98 -19.79 0.74 1.09
C ASP A 98 -19.64 -0.77 0.90
N ALA A 99 -20.42 -1.40 0.02
CA ALA A 99 -20.27 -2.81 -0.32
C ALA A 99 -18.93 -3.13 -1.00
N ARG A 100 -18.46 -2.26 -1.90
CA ARG A 100 -17.15 -2.42 -2.56
C ARG A 100 -15.99 -2.10 -1.63
N LEU A 101 -16.16 -1.16 -0.71
CA LEU A 101 -15.20 -0.89 0.35
C LEU A 101 -15.09 -2.05 1.32
N ALA A 102 -16.22 -2.65 1.72
CA ALA A 102 -16.24 -3.86 2.54
C ALA A 102 -15.59 -5.05 1.80
N TRP A 103 -15.85 -5.22 0.50
CA TRP A 103 -15.15 -6.25 -0.27
C TRP A 103 -13.63 -5.97 -0.36
N ALA A 104 -13.24 -4.74 -0.65
CA ALA A 104 -11.84 -4.35 -0.65
C ALA A 104 -11.18 -4.57 0.71
N GLN A 105 -11.91 -4.37 1.81
CA GLN A 105 -11.41 -4.59 3.17
C GLN A 105 -10.81 -6.00 3.35
N ASP A 106 -11.42 -7.00 2.73
CA ASP A 106 -10.98 -8.40 2.78
C ASP A 106 -9.91 -8.71 1.73
N HIS A 107 -10.02 -8.11 0.54
CA HIS A 107 -9.21 -8.45 -0.64
C HIS A 107 -8.04 -7.51 -0.95
N LEU A 108 -7.86 -6.42 -0.20
CA LEU A 108 -6.76 -5.47 -0.39
C LEU A 108 -5.97 -5.26 0.91
N ALA A 109 -4.65 -5.30 0.82
CA ALA A 109 -3.69 -4.90 1.85
C ALA A 109 -2.85 -3.73 1.36
N ILE A 110 -2.54 -2.81 2.26
CA ILE A 110 -1.63 -1.69 2.00
C ILE A 110 -0.42 -1.87 2.91
N LEU A 111 0.75 -2.08 2.32
CA LEU A 111 2.01 -2.17 3.07
C LEU A 111 2.35 -0.79 3.64
N SER A 112 2.93 -0.75 4.84
CA SER A 112 3.23 0.52 5.52
C SER A 112 4.50 0.42 6.35
N GLY A 113 5.35 1.45 6.28
CA GLY A 113 6.54 1.52 7.14
C GLY A 113 6.17 1.62 8.62
N LEU A 114 5.12 2.39 8.95
CA LEU A 114 4.68 2.65 10.33
C LEU A 114 3.71 1.60 10.86
N TYR A 115 2.79 1.14 10.01
CA TYR A 115 1.70 0.24 10.44
C TYR A 115 1.91 -1.22 10.02
N GLY A 116 2.96 -1.54 9.25
CA GLY A 116 3.24 -2.88 8.75
C GLY A 116 2.29 -3.27 7.61
N VAL A 117 1.08 -3.70 7.96
CA VAL A 117 -0.01 -4.02 7.04
C VAL A 117 -1.26 -3.27 7.47
N LEU A 118 -1.89 -2.56 6.53
CA LEU A 118 -3.18 -1.93 6.70
C LEU A 118 -4.22 -2.61 5.83
N ARG A 119 -5.44 -2.71 6.34
CA ARG A 119 -6.64 -2.92 5.55
C ARG A 119 -7.20 -1.56 5.08
N PRO A 120 -7.96 -1.51 3.97
CA PRO A 120 -8.50 -0.28 3.41
C PRO A 120 -9.18 0.66 4.41
N LEU A 121 -9.95 0.11 5.34
CA LEU A 121 -10.75 0.82 6.33
C LEU A 121 -10.05 0.98 7.68
N ASP A 122 -8.79 0.56 7.82
CA ASP A 122 -8.02 0.80 9.05
C ASP A 122 -7.78 2.31 9.21
N LEU A 123 -8.11 2.86 10.37
CA LEU A 123 -7.87 4.26 10.70
C LEU A 123 -6.37 4.53 10.85
N ILE A 124 -5.85 5.46 10.06
CA ILE A 124 -4.48 5.96 10.17
C ILE A 124 -4.46 7.43 10.53
N GLN A 125 -3.48 7.83 11.34
CA GLN A 125 -3.13 9.21 11.64
C GLN A 125 -2.14 9.76 10.61
N PRO A 126 -2.09 11.11 10.43
CA PRO A 126 -1.12 11.75 9.56
C PRO A 126 0.32 11.40 9.98
N HIS A 127 1.14 10.93 9.04
CA HIS A 127 2.52 10.53 9.32
C HIS A 127 3.39 10.56 8.06
N ARG A 128 4.68 10.28 8.25
CA ARG A 128 5.58 9.94 7.15
C ARG A 128 6.67 8.97 7.63
N LEU A 129 6.62 7.75 7.12
CA LEU A 129 7.66 6.76 7.38
C LEU A 129 7.70 5.77 6.20
N GLU A 130 8.58 6.04 5.24
CA GLU A 130 8.80 5.14 4.12
C GLU A 130 9.48 3.83 4.57
N MET A 131 9.14 2.69 3.96
CA MET A 131 9.68 1.38 4.34
C MET A 131 11.21 1.31 4.20
N GLY A 132 11.79 2.06 3.26
CA GLY A 132 13.24 2.17 3.09
C GLY A 132 13.99 2.93 4.19
N THR A 133 13.30 3.60 5.13
CA THR A 133 13.95 4.41 6.17
C THR A 133 14.83 3.56 7.10
N ARG A 134 16.06 4.01 7.34
CA ARG A 134 17.03 3.37 8.24
C ARG A 134 16.84 3.81 9.68
N LEU A 135 15.64 3.58 10.22
CA LEU A 135 15.33 3.86 11.61
C LEU A 135 15.93 2.79 12.52
N ARG A 136 16.77 3.19 13.47
CA ARG A 136 17.30 2.28 14.50
C ARG A 136 16.22 2.03 15.55
N THR A 137 16.00 0.76 15.84
CA THR A 137 15.00 0.26 16.81
C THR A 137 15.64 -0.81 17.69
N GLY A 138 14.92 -1.27 18.71
CA GLY A 138 15.34 -2.42 19.51
C GLY A 138 15.50 -3.74 18.71
N ARG A 139 14.99 -3.80 17.47
CA ARG A 139 15.04 -5.00 16.61
C ARG A 139 15.97 -4.85 15.39
N GLY A 140 16.74 -3.76 15.31
CA GLY A 140 17.73 -3.56 14.25
C GLY A 140 17.73 -2.15 13.66
N ALA A 141 18.54 -1.96 12.62
CA ALA A 141 18.81 -0.64 12.02
C ALA A 141 17.88 -0.25 10.86
N THR A 142 16.88 -1.06 10.52
CA THR A 142 15.97 -0.82 9.39
C THR A 142 14.56 -1.28 9.72
N LEU A 143 13.56 -0.72 9.03
CA LEU A 143 12.17 -1.17 9.16
C LEU A 143 11.96 -2.60 8.66
N TYR A 144 12.77 -3.08 7.71
CA TYR A 144 12.77 -4.49 7.31
C TYR A 144 13.11 -5.42 8.48
N ALA A 145 14.13 -5.07 9.27
CA ALA A 145 14.51 -5.83 10.45
C ALA A 145 13.46 -5.71 11.58
N TRP A 146 12.87 -4.52 11.72
CA TRP A 146 11.79 -4.28 12.69
C TRP A 146 10.57 -5.18 12.45
N TRP A 147 10.12 -5.24 11.20
CA TRP A 147 8.93 -6.01 10.81
C TRP A 147 9.21 -7.50 10.70
N GLY A 148 10.44 -7.90 10.32
CA GLY A 148 10.81 -9.31 10.19
C GLY A 148 9.81 -10.08 9.33
N ASP A 149 9.27 -11.17 9.86
CA ASP A 149 8.27 -12.00 9.18
C ASP A 149 6.81 -11.62 9.51
N ARG A 150 6.57 -10.62 10.37
CA ARG A 150 5.22 -10.27 10.86
C ARG A 150 4.27 -9.89 9.72
N ILE A 151 4.79 -9.13 8.74
CA ILE A 151 4.01 -8.73 7.56
C ILE A 151 3.60 -9.98 6.77
N ALA A 152 4.53 -10.89 6.47
CA ALA A 152 4.23 -12.12 5.74
C ALA A 152 3.22 -13.01 6.48
N ARG A 153 3.36 -13.15 7.80
CA ARG A 153 2.42 -13.92 8.64
C ARG A 153 1.01 -13.33 8.64
N GLU A 154 0.88 -11.99 8.70
CA GLU A 154 -0.42 -11.35 8.59
C GLU A 154 -1.03 -11.52 7.19
N LEU A 155 -0.24 -11.42 6.13
CA LEU A 155 -0.72 -11.70 4.77
C LEU A 155 -1.19 -13.16 4.63
N ASN A 156 -0.48 -14.13 5.23
CA ASN A 156 -0.92 -15.53 5.29
C ASN A 156 -2.28 -15.66 5.99
N ARG A 157 -2.43 -15.03 7.17
CA ARG A 157 -3.69 -15.05 7.93
C ARG A 157 -4.84 -14.46 7.13
N ARG A 158 -4.59 -13.39 6.38
CA ARG A 158 -5.59 -12.79 5.50
C ARG A 158 -5.93 -13.70 4.32
N LEU A 159 -4.94 -14.37 3.73
CA LEU A 159 -5.17 -15.35 2.67
C LEU A 159 -5.95 -16.57 3.17
N ASP A 160 -5.75 -17.03 4.40
CA ASP A 160 -6.51 -18.13 5.02
C ASP A 160 -8.02 -17.83 5.10
N ALA A 161 -8.37 -16.55 5.26
CA ALA A 161 -9.76 -16.11 5.35
C ALA A 161 -10.45 -15.98 3.99
N LEU A 162 -9.70 -16.11 2.87
CA LEU A 162 -10.24 -15.99 1.53
C LEU A 162 -10.48 -17.38 0.92
N PRO A 163 -11.54 -17.55 0.11
CA PRO A 163 -11.74 -18.79 -0.61
C PRO A 163 -10.73 -18.95 -1.75
N GLY A 164 -10.51 -20.21 -2.16
CA GLY A 164 -9.72 -20.57 -3.34
C GLY A 164 -8.21 -20.66 -3.10
N GLU A 165 -7.45 -20.51 -4.19
CA GLU A 165 -5.99 -20.59 -4.14
C GLU A 165 -5.39 -19.38 -3.39
N ARG A 166 -4.32 -19.64 -2.63
CA ARG A 166 -3.55 -18.63 -1.90
C ARG A 166 -2.72 -17.78 -2.87
N ILE A 167 -3.37 -16.81 -3.50
CA ILE A 167 -2.74 -15.89 -4.46
C ILE A 167 -2.57 -14.52 -3.82
N LEU A 168 -1.33 -14.04 -3.77
CA LEU A 168 -0.96 -12.67 -3.46
C LEU A 168 -0.64 -11.90 -4.75
N LEU A 169 -1.55 -11.01 -5.16
CA LEU A 169 -1.34 -10.12 -6.29
C LEU A 169 -0.48 -8.92 -5.87
N ASN A 170 0.78 -8.91 -6.29
CA ASN A 170 1.73 -7.85 -5.98
C ASN A 170 1.55 -6.65 -6.92
N LEU A 171 0.91 -5.60 -6.39
CA LEU A 171 0.78 -4.28 -7.01
C LEU A 171 1.59 -3.22 -6.25
N ALA A 172 2.46 -3.62 -5.33
CA ALA A 172 3.33 -2.73 -4.57
C ALA A 172 4.64 -2.45 -5.33
N SER A 173 5.36 -1.41 -4.91
CA SER A 173 6.75 -1.21 -5.35
C SER A 173 7.67 -2.26 -4.72
N GLY A 174 8.83 -2.50 -5.34
CA GLY A 174 9.84 -3.40 -4.79
C GLY A 174 10.35 -2.96 -3.41
N GLU A 175 10.38 -1.65 -3.12
CA GLU A 175 10.73 -1.12 -1.79
C GLU A 175 9.80 -1.67 -0.71
N TYR A 176 8.48 -1.55 -0.92
CA TYR A 176 7.51 -2.03 0.07
C TYR A 176 7.42 -3.55 0.06
N PHE A 177 7.39 -4.19 -1.11
CA PHE A 177 7.28 -5.64 -1.19
C PHE A 177 8.48 -6.38 -0.59
N LYS A 178 9.66 -5.75 -0.54
CA LYS A 178 10.83 -6.28 0.19
C LYS A 178 10.57 -6.51 1.69
N SER A 179 9.58 -5.84 2.28
CA SER A 179 9.16 -6.08 3.67
C SER A 179 8.35 -7.36 3.88
N VAL A 180 7.91 -8.00 2.79
CA VAL A 180 7.24 -9.29 2.83
C VAL A 180 8.31 -10.38 2.78
N ASP A 181 8.57 -11.03 3.91
CA ASP A 181 9.50 -12.17 3.95
C ASP A 181 8.97 -13.33 3.11
N ARG A 182 9.64 -13.57 1.97
CA ARG A 182 9.30 -14.61 1.01
C ARG A 182 9.46 -16.04 1.53
N ARG A 183 10.22 -16.24 2.61
CA ARG A 183 10.39 -17.55 3.25
C ARG A 183 9.24 -17.87 4.20
N ALA A 184 8.65 -16.84 4.81
CA ALA A 184 7.50 -16.97 5.70
C ALA A 184 6.16 -16.86 4.97
N LEU A 185 6.13 -16.25 3.78
CA LEU A 185 4.94 -16.13 2.96
C LEU A 185 4.60 -17.48 2.31
N ASP A 186 3.43 -18.02 2.66
CA ASP A 186 2.85 -19.22 2.08
C ASP A 186 1.78 -18.82 1.06
N ALA A 187 2.22 -18.33 -0.09
CA ALA A 187 1.32 -17.89 -1.15
C ALA A 187 2.01 -17.90 -2.51
N ARG A 188 1.26 -18.22 -3.56
CA ARG A 188 1.65 -17.93 -4.93
C ARG A 188 1.62 -16.42 -5.14
N VAL A 189 2.73 -15.86 -5.62
CA VAL A 189 2.81 -14.41 -5.85
C VAL A 189 2.76 -14.13 -7.34
N VAL A 190 1.82 -13.27 -7.71
CA VAL A 190 1.61 -12.85 -9.09
C VAL A 190 1.95 -11.37 -9.20
N GLU A 191 2.81 -10.99 -10.14
CA GLU A 191 3.21 -9.61 -10.39
C GLU A 191 2.54 -9.06 -11.65
N CYS A 192 2.01 -7.82 -11.57
CA CYS A 192 1.59 -7.08 -12.75
C CYS A 192 2.65 -6.03 -13.13
N VAL A 193 3.09 -6.07 -14.38
CA VAL A 193 4.07 -5.14 -14.94
C VAL A 193 3.40 -4.29 -16.02
N PHE A 194 3.35 -2.99 -15.76
CA PHE A 194 2.76 -2.01 -16.67
C PHE A 194 3.87 -1.31 -17.46
N GLN A 195 3.79 -1.42 -18.79
CA GLN A 195 4.76 -0.85 -19.71
C GLN A 195 4.06 0.14 -20.64
N ASP A 196 4.74 1.25 -20.90
CA ASP A 196 4.34 2.26 -21.87
C ASP A 196 5.32 2.25 -23.03
N GLU A 197 4.83 2.49 -24.23
CA GLU A 197 5.70 2.69 -25.38
C GLU A 197 6.39 4.06 -25.29
N LYS A 198 7.72 4.07 -25.44
CA LYS A 198 8.50 5.30 -25.52
C LYS A 198 9.65 5.10 -26.51
N ASN A 199 9.62 5.86 -27.61
CA ASN A 199 10.60 5.80 -28.69
C ASN A 199 10.73 4.38 -29.27
N GLY A 200 9.60 3.71 -29.56
CA GLY A 200 9.55 2.36 -30.12
C GLY A 200 9.97 1.23 -29.16
N ALA A 201 10.18 1.54 -27.87
CA ALA A 201 10.55 0.57 -26.85
C ALA A 201 9.56 0.58 -25.67
N TRP A 202 9.25 -0.61 -25.17
CA TRP A 202 8.37 -0.80 -24.00
C TRP A 202 9.15 -0.59 -22.70
N LYS A 203 8.73 0.37 -21.88
CA LYS A 203 9.41 0.72 -20.62
C LYS A 203 8.42 0.91 -19.48
N VAL A 204 8.85 0.60 -18.26
CA VAL A 204 8.09 0.94 -17.05
C VAL A 204 8.31 2.42 -16.76
N VAL A 205 7.31 3.25 -17.05
CA VAL A 205 7.33 4.67 -16.70
C VAL A 205 6.74 4.83 -15.29
N SER A 206 7.57 5.24 -14.33
CA SER A 206 7.25 5.15 -12.88
C SER A 206 5.88 5.73 -12.49
N PHE A 207 5.54 6.94 -12.94
CA PHE A 207 4.25 7.57 -12.63
C PHE A 207 3.06 6.80 -13.24
N HIS A 208 3.15 6.43 -14.52
CA HIS A 208 2.11 5.65 -15.20
C HIS A 208 1.95 4.26 -14.57
N ALA A 209 3.05 3.58 -14.25
CA ALA A 209 3.01 2.27 -13.62
C ALA A 209 2.40 2.30 -12.22
N LYS A 210 2.61 3.37 -11.44
CA LYS A 210 1.93 3.56 -10.16
C LYS A 210 0.43 3.75 -10.34
N ARG A 211 0.02 4.61 -11.28
CA ARG A 211 -1.40 4.80 -11.62
C ARG A 211 -2.06 3.50 -12.08
N ALA A 212 -1.39 2.76 -12.96
CA ALA A 212 -1.85 1.48 -13.48
C ALA A 212 -2.03 0.40 -12.39
N ARG A 213 -1.17 0.37 -11.37
CA ARG A 213 -1.37 -0.49 -10.18
C ARG A 213 -2.67 -0.15 -9.44
N GLY A 214 -2.96 1.14 -9.30
CA GLY A 214 -4.22 1.62 -8.75
C GLY A 214 -5.43 1.20 -9.59
N LEU A 215 -5.34 1.42 -10.90
CA LEU A 215 -6.38 1.02 -11.86
C LEU A 215 -6.61 -0.50 -11.86
N MET A 216 -5.55 -1.30 -11.76
CA MET A 216 -5.67 -2.75 -11.64
C MET A 216 -6.38 -3.14 -10.34
N ALA A 217 -6.00 -2.54 -9.20
CA ALA A 217 -6.70 -2.78 -7.95
C ALA A 217 -8.18 -2.39 -8.04
N ARG A 218 -8.50 -1.25 -8.67
CA ARG A 218 -9.88 -0.83 -8.95
C ARG A 218 -10.63 -1.84 -9.81
N HIS A 219 -10.00 -2.31 -10.90
CA HIS A 219 -10.58 -3.32 -11.79
C HIS A 219 -10.89 -4.62 -11.04
N VAL A 220 -9.98 -5.10 -10.19
CA VAL A 220 -10.21 -6.27 -9.33
C VAL A 220 -11.41 -6.05 -8.39
N ILE A 221 -11.49 -4.89 -7.75
CA ILE A 221 -12.58 -4.56 -6.82
C ILE A 221 -13.94 -4.45 -7.53
N ASP A 222 -14.00 -3.76 -8.66
CA ASP A 222 -15.25 -3.52 -9.40
C ASP A 222 -15.84 -4.82 -9.95
N HIS A 223 -14.99 -5.77 -10.34
CA HIS A 223 -15.40 -7.02 -10.96
C HIS A 223 -15.38 -8.22 -9.99
N GLY A 224 -14.92 -8.02 -8.75
CA GLY A 224 -14.82 -9.09 -7.75
C GLY A 224 -13.87 -10.21 -8.17
N ILE A 225 -12.77 -9.87 -8.86
CA ILE A 225 -11.87 -10.86 -9.44
C ILE A 225 -11.10 -11.58 -8.32
N ASP A 226 -11.17 -12.90 -8.30
CA ASP A 226 -10.54 -13.75 -7.28
C ASP A 226 -9.49 -14.73 -7.84
N ALA A 227 -9.32 -14.76 -9.17
CA ALA A 227 -8.39 -15.63 -9.88
C ALA A 227 -7.52 -14.89 -10.91
N VAL A 228 -6.31 -15.39 -11.14
CA VAL A 228 -5.31 -14.78 -12.06
C VAL A 228 -5.83 -14.61 -13.49
N ALA A 229 -6.65 -15.55 -13.96
CA ALA A 229 -7.19 -15.52 -15.33
C ALA A 229 -8.04 -14.26 -15.57
N GLY A 230 -8.83 -13.83 -14.56
CA GLY A 230 -9.69 -12.64 -14.66
C GLY A 230 -8.92 -11.32 -14.76
N LEU A 231 -7.62 -11.29 -14.43
CA LEU A 231 -6.79 -10.09 -14.55
C LEU A 231 -6.46 -9.73 -16.00
N ARG A 232 -6.57 -10.69 -16.94
CA ARG A 232 -6.14 -10.54 -18.33
C ARG A 232 -7.02 -9.58 -19.13
N ASP A 233 -8.25 -9.35 -18.67
CA ASP A 233 -9.22 -8.45 -19.30
C ASP A 233 -9.03 -6.98 -18.87
N PHE A 234 -8.01 -6.69 -18.04
CA PHE A 234 -7.66 -5.32 -17.68
C PHE A 234 -7.29 -4.49 -18.92
N ALA A 235 -8.12 -3.46 -19.19
CA ALA A 235 -8.00 -2.61 -20.36
C ALA A 235 -8.03 -1.08 -20.05
N ALA A 236 -7.85 -0.70 -18.77
CA ALA A 236 -8.00 0.68 -18.35
C ALA A 236 -6.95 1.59 -19.00
N GLU A 237 -7.37 2.79 -19.41
CA GLU A 237 -6.50 3.83 -20.00
C GLU A 237 -5.63 3.36 -21.17
N GLY A 238 -6.09 2.37 -21.95
CA GLY A 238 -5.39 1.87 -23.13
C GLY A 238 -4.30 0.83 -22.85
N TYR A 239 -4.14 0.37 -21.61
CA TYR A 239 -3.36 -0.83 -21.33
C TYR A 239 -4.04 -2.07 -21.93
N ALA A 240 -3.26 -3.06 -22.35
CA ALA A 240 -3.77 -4.37 -22.78
C ALA A 240 -2.81 -5.47 -22.35
N TYR A 241 -3.33 -6.66 -22.05
CA TYR A 241 -2.52 -7.84 -21.71
C TYR A 241 -1.60 -8.26 -22.87
N ALA A 242 -0.32 -8.46 -22.56
CA ALA A 242 0.72 -8.85 -23.50
C ALA A 242 1.11 -10.32 -23.27
N PRO A 243 0.44 -11.29 -23.92
CA PRO A 243 0.58 -12.71 -23.60
C PRO A 243 1.97 -13.28 -23.90
N ARG A 244 2.66 -12.75 -24.93
CA ARG A 244 4.00 -13.24 -25.33
C ARG A 244 5.09 -12.88 -24.32
N GLU A 245 4.87 -11.83 -23.54
CA GLU A 245 5.80 -11.29 -22.55
C GLU A 245 5.42 -11.65 -21.12
N SER A 246 4.29 -12.34 -20.97
CA SER A 246 3.75 -12.78 -19.69
C SER A 246 4.14 -14.24 -19.41
N THR A 247 4.27 -14.54 -18.13
CA THR A 247 4.38 -15.92 -17.61
C THR A 247 3.19 -16.22 -16.70
N ALA A 248 3.17 -17.40 -16.09
CA ALA A 248 2.11 -17.76 -15.13
C ALA A 248 2.02 -16.80 -13.95
N ASP A 249 3.16 -16.27 -13.48
CA ASP A 249 3.26 -15.46 -12.25
C ASP A 249 3.69 -14.01 -12.52
N ARG A 250 3.85 -13.65 -13.78
CA ARG A 250 4.21 -12.29 -14.19
C ARG A 250 3.38 -11.88 -15.39
N LEU A 251 2.38 -11.04 -15.15
CA LEU A 251 1.47 -10.53 -16.18
C LEU A 251 1.96 -9.17 -16.67
N VAL A 252 2.21 -9.06 -17.97
CA VAL A 252 2.62 -7.80 -18.61
C VAL A 252 1.41 -7.15 -19.26
N PHE A 253 1.23 -5.86 -18.99
CA PHE A 253 0.24 -5.00 -19.64
C PHE A 253 0.95 -3.86 -20.34
N ARG A 254 0.58 -3.59 -21.59
CA ARG A 254 1.22 -2.60 -22.46
C ARG A 254 0.24 -1.54 -22.91
N ARG A 255 0.68 -0.29 -22.87
CA ARG A 255 -0.06 0.87 -23.40
C ARG A 255 0.74 1.55 -24.52
N PRO A 256 0.24 1.53 -25.78
CA PRO A 256 0.92 2.19 -26.89
C PRO A 256 1.00 3.71 -26.69
N ALA A 257 1.88 4.36 -27.46
CA ALA A 257 2.10 5.81 -27.42
C ALA A 257 0.86 6.62 -27.84
#